data_AF-A0A955NJA5-F1
#
_entry.id   AF-A0A955NJA5-F1
#
_cell.length_a   1.000
_cell.length_b   1.000
_cell.length_c   1.000
_cell.angle_alpha   90.00
_cell.angle_beta   90.00
_cell.angle_gamma   90.00
#
_symmetry.space_group_name_H-M   'P 1'
#
loop_
_entity.id
_entity.type
_entity.pdbx_description
1 polymer ?
#
loop_
_entity_poly.entity_id
_entity_poly.type
_entity_poly.pdbx_seq_one_letter_code
_entity_poly.pdbx_strand_id
1 'polypeptide(L)'
;TTLKQDFEIIPKRTGMGRYIGCLLGVRYLEKSWWGEGEVKVYLDGDTEFPTICGTGSEDYVGLSWGIQEATQRYLGCNLNREGYVSMYRWHLPDPIVWKEDIRVTIQQLSWAPYGYDERQDDWSVATFWYEPVPSEPLPTLPSYEKRTADLPHSNP
;
A
#
# COMPACT_ATOMS: atom_id res chain seq x y z
N THR A 1 10.76 -4.00 3.89
CA THR A 1 10.08 -3.12 4.88
C THR A 1 10.71 -3.31 6.26
N THR A 2 10.11 -2.81 7.35
CA THR A 2 10.59 -3.00 8.74
C THR A 2 9.44 -3.57 9.58
N LEU A 3 9.73 -4.53 10.49
CA LEU A 3 8.74 -5.00 11.47
C LEU A 3 8.29 -3.84 12.37
N LYS A 4 7.02 -3.83 12.80
CA LYS A 4 6.37 -2.81 13.64
C LYS A 4 6.23 -1.45 13.00
N GLN A 5 6.40 -1.41 11.68
CA GLN A 5 6.28 -0.21 10.90
C GLN A 5 5.39 -0.46 9.69
N ASP A 6 4.28 0.27 9.64
CA ASP A 6 3.41 0.27 8.48
C ASP A 6 4.20 0.75 7.25
N PHE A 7 3.89 0.15 6.10
CA PHE A 7 4.45 0.57 4.83
C PHE A 7 3.78 1.86 4.35
N GLU A 8 4.55 2.87 3.98
CA GLU A 8 3.99 4.16 3.52
C GLU A 8 3.52 4.07 2.06
N ILE A 9 2.22 4.28 1.85
CA ILE A 9 1.61 4.43 0.52
C ILE A 9 1.75 5.88 0.05
N ILE A 10 1.45 6.84 0.92
CA ILE A 10 1.71 8.26 0.70
C ILE A 10 2.51 8.76 1.91
N PRO A 11 3.74 9.28 1.73
CA PRO A 11 4.45 9.95 2.81
C PRO A 11 3.65 11.18 3.26
N LYS A 12 3.86 11.68 4.47
CA LYS A 12 3.12 12.87 4.93
C LYS A 12 3.23 14.03 3.91
N ARG A 13 2.09 14.58 3.49
CA ARG A 13 1.97 15.75 2.62
C ARG A 13 1.22 16.84 3.35
N THR A 14 1.68 18.08 3.25
CA THR A 14 1.00 19.24 3.86
C THR A 14 0.27 20.11 2.82
N GLY A 15 -0.64 20.96 3.29
CA GLY A 15 -1.54 21.74 2.45
C GLY A 15 -2.78 20.95 2.04
N MET A 16 -3.59 21.48 1.14
CA MET A 16 -4.79 20.79 0.65
C MET A 16 -4.45 19.87 -0.52
N GLY A 17 -5.24 18.81 -0.71
CA GLY A 17 -5.08 17.97 -1.90
C GLY A 17 -6.10 16.86 -2.04
N ARG A 18 -5.85 16.00 -3.03
CA ARG A 18 -6.74 14.90 -3.39
C ARG A 18 -5.94 13.67 -3.80
N TYR A 19 -6.16 12.56 -3.09
CA TYR A 19 -5.55 11.28 -3.36
C TYR A 19 -6.40 10.52 -4.39
N ILE A 20 -5.74 10.00 -5.43
CA ILE A 20 -6.38 9.42 -6.61
C ILE A 20 -6.21 7.90 -6.66
N GLY A 21 -5.26 7.34 -5.92
CA GLY A 21 -5.07 5.90 -5.83
C GLY A 21 -3.63 5.46 -5.96
N CYS A 22 -3.44 4.14 -6.00
CA CYS A 22 -2.13 3.53 -6.06
C CYS A 22 -2.14 2.21 -6.84
N LEU A 23 -0.94 1.84 -7.30
CA LEU A 23 -0.55 0.49 -7.70
C LEU A 23 0.40 -0.04 -6.63
N LEU A 24 0.04 -1.16 -6.01
CA LEU A 24 0.78 -1.85 -4.97
C LEU A 24 1.40 -3.13 -5.53
N GLY A 25 2.69 -3.33 -5.27
CA GLY A 25 3.39 -4.57 -5.56
C GLY A 25 3.86 -5.23 -4.27
N VAL A 26 3.56 -6.51 -4.11
CA VAL A 26 3.98 -7.30 -2.94
C VAL A 26 4.70 -8.55 -3.40
N ARG A 27 5.90 -8.81 -2.85
CA ARG A 27 6.54 -10.13 -2.91
C ARG A 27 6.52 -10.71 -1.51
N TYR A 28 5.64 -11.68 -1.28
CA TYR A 28 5.51 -12.31 0.03
C TYR A 28 6.61 -13.37 0.22
N LEU A 29 7.27 -13.33 1.38
CA LEU A 29 8.45 -14.15 1.69
C LEU A 29 8.11 -15.41 2.48
N GLU A 30 6.92 -15.46 3.07
CA GLU A 30 6.42 -16.59 3.86
C GLU A 30 5.10 -17.15 3.30
N LYS A 31 4.80 -18.41 3.66
CA LYS A 31 3.66 -19.17 3.11
C LYS A 31 2.30 -18.83 3.74
N SER A 32 2.27 -18.22 4.92
CA SER A 32 1.00 -17.81 5.56
C SER A 32 0.33 -16.70 4.75
N TRP A 33 -0.97 -16.52 4.96
CA TRP A 33 -1.75 -15.46 4.31
C TRP A 33 -1.21 -14.09 4.73
N TRP A 34 -0.83 -13.22 3.80
CA TRP A 34 -0.08 -11.97 4.07
C TRP A 34 -0.95 -10.70 4.10
N GLY A 35 -2.22 -10.80 3.73
CA GLY A 35 -3.05 -9.63 3.40
C GLY A 35 -3.99 -9.15 4.51
N GLU A 36 -3.81 -9.54 5.77
CA GLU A 36 -4.67 -9.08 6.88
C GLU A 36 -4.43 -7.60 7.25
N GLY A 37 -3.37 -6.98 6.72
CA GLY A 37 -2.98 -5.62 7.09
C GLY A 37 -3.97 -4.54 6.63
N GLU A 38 -4.36 -3.67 7.54
CA GLU A 38 -5.26 -2.55 7.31
C GLU A 38 -4.58 -1.40 6.54
N VAL A 39 -5.29 -0.79 5.59
CA VAL A 39 -4.94 0.53 5.06
C VAL A 39 -5.44 1.61 6.00
N LYS A 40 -4.58 2.57 6.34
CA LYS A 40 -4.89 3.67 7.25
C LYS A 40 -4.66 5.01 6.56
N VAL A 41 -5.65 5.89 6.65
CA VAL A 41 -5.60 7.26 6.12
C VAL A 41 -5.72 8.23 7.29
N TYR A 42 -4.63 8.94 7.55
CA TYR A 42 -4.53 10.00 8.53
C TYR A 42 -4.81 11.32 7.81
N LEU A 43 -5.80 12.07 8.26
CA LEU A 43 -6.21 13.33 7.65
C LEU A 43 -6.10 14.48 8.66
N ASP A 44 -5.74 15.65 8.18
CA ASP A 44 -5.95 16.95 8.83
C ASP A 44 -5.58 16.97 10.33
N GLY A 45 -4.33 16.59 10.64
CA GLY A 45 -3.80 16.60 12.01
C GLY A 45 -3.90 15.27 12.77
N ASP A 46 -4.45 14.20 12.18
CA ASP A 46 -4.45 12.87 12.78
C ASP A 46 -3.03 12.39 13.14
N THR A 47 -2.89 11.81 14.33
CA THR A 47 -1.60 11.30 14.84
C THR A 47 -1.67 9.81 15.14
N GLU A 48 -2.28 9.43 16.26
CA GLU A 48 -2.37 8.04 16.72
C GLU A 48 -3.41 7.23 15.94
N PHE A 49 -4.60 7.81 15.74
CA PHE A 49 -5.73 7.14 15.11
C PHE A 49 -6.02 7.74 13.73
N PRO A 50 -6.22 6.91 12.69
CA PRO A 50 -6.58 7.39 11.36
C PRO A 50 -8.08 7.70 11.26
N THR A 51 -8.44 8.73 10.50
CA THR A 51 -9.83 9.01 10.12
C THR A 51 -10.46 7.87 9.31
N ILE A 52 -9.69 7.21 8.43
CA ILE A 52 -10.15 6.04 7.67
C ILE A 52 -9.27 4.84 8.02
N CYS A 53 -9.89 3.78 8.52
CA CYS A 53 -9.25 2.51 8.81
C CYS A 53 -9.92 1.41 7.98
N GLY A 54 -9.13 0.71 7.17
CA GLY A 54 -9.56 -0.48 6.44
C GLY A 54 -9.55 -1.72 7.32
N THR A 55 -9.80 -2.88 6.70
CA THR A 55 -9.94 -4.18 7.39
C THR A 55 -8.98 -5.26 6.88
N GLY A 56 -8.36 -5.01 5.72
CA GLY A 56 -7.45 -5.95 5.07
C GLY A 56 -6.91 -5.36 3.77
N SER A 57 -5.81 -5.93 3.29
CA SER A 57 -5.16 -5.53 2.05
C SER A 57 -5.99 -5.95 0.83
N GLU A 58 -6.64 -7.12 0.90
CA GLU A 58 -7.59 -7.58 -0.12
C GLU A 58 -8.86 -6.74 -0.13
N ASP A 59 -9.36 -6.37 1.05
CA ASP A 59 -10.58 -5.58 1.18
C ASP A 59 -10.41 -4.18 0.57
N TYR A 60 -9.22 -3.58 0.74
CA TYR A 60 -8.90 -2.28 0.17
C TYR A 60 -9.03 -2.25 -1.36
N VAL A 61 -8.60 -3.34 -2.01
CA VAL A 61 -8.70 -3.51 -3.47
C VAL A 61 -10.00 -4.19 -3.90
N GLY A 62 -11.00 -4.24 -3.01
CA GLY A 62 -12.36 -4.72 -3.26
C GLY A 62 -12.47 -6.21 -3.52
N LEU A 63 -11.51 -6.98 -3.01
CA LEU A 63 -11.54 -8.44 -2.97
C LEU A 63 -11.95 -8.90 -1.56
N SER A 64 -12.00 -10.22 -1.34
CA SER A 64 -12.32 -10.80 -0.03
C SER A 64 -11.85 -12.24 0.03
N TRP A 65 -11.64 -12.77 1.24
CA TRP A 65 -11.17 -14.14 1.46
C TRP A 65 -9.89 -14.44 0.67
N GLY A 66 -8.93 -13.51 0.74
CA GLY A 66 -7.69 -13.55 0.00
C GLY A 66 -7.66 -12.66 -1.25
N ILE A 67 -6.50 -12.61 -1.92
CA ILE A 67 -6.32 -11.93 -3.21
C ILE A 67 -6.57 -12.90 -4.36
N GLN A 68 -7.56 -12.61 -5.20
CA GLN A 68 -7.77 -13.27 -6.48
C GLN A 68 -7.21 -12.40 -7.61
N GLU A 69 -6.67 -13.02 -8.66
CA GLU A 69 -6.28 -12.29 -9.89
C GLU A 69 -7.55 -11.88 -10.66
N ALA A 70 -8.20 -10.82 -10.18
CA ALA A 70 -9.46 -10.29 -10.68
C ALA A 70 -9.35 -8.77 -10.84
N THR A 71 -9.61 -8.29 -12.06
CA THR A 71 -9.49 -6.87 -12.41
C THR A 71 -10.86 -6.24 -12.57
N GLN A 72 -11.07 -5.08 -11.95
CA GLN A 72 -12.22 -4.20 -12.20
C GLN A 72 -11.75 -2.82 -12.65
N ARG A 73 -12.69 -1.97 -13.06
CA ARG A 73 -12.35 -0.64 -13.60
C ARG A 73 -11.50 0.21 -12.64
N TYR A 74 -11.82 0.19 -11.35
CA TYR A 74 -11.21 1.07 -10.36
C TYR A 74 -10.40 0.34 -9.28
N LEU A 75 -10.47 -0.98 -9.23
CA LEU A 75 -9.85 -1.77 -8.16
C LEU A 75 -9.56 -3.18 -8.64
N GLY A 76 -8.72 -3.89 -7.92
CA GLY A 76 -8.51 -5.32 -8.09
C GLY A 76 -7.04 -5.69 -8.15
N CYS A 77 -6.76 -6.86 -8.71
CA CYS A 77 -5.45 -7.46 -8.78
C CYS A 77 -5.18 -8.00 -10.18
N ASN A 78 -4.12 -7.50 -10.81
CA ASN A 78 -3.73 -7.86 -12.18
C ASN A 78 -2.62 -8.93 -12.23
N LEU A 79 -2.02 -9.28 -11.09
CA LEU A 79 -1.06 -10.38 -10.99
C LEU A 79 -1.13 -10.98 -9.59
N ASN A 80 -1.34 -12.30 -9.47
CA ASN A 80 -1.09 -13.04 -8.23
C ASN A 80 -0.48 -14.41 -8.55
N ARG A 81 0.85 -14.44 -8.74
CA ARG A 81 1.56 -15.63 -9.23
C ARG A 81 2.95 -15.72 -8.61
N GLU A 82 3.35 -16.95 -8.27
CA GLU A 82 4.74 -17.28 -7.86
C GLU A 82 5.33 -16.41 -6.74
N GLY A 83 4.53 -15.98 -5.75
CA GLY A 83 5.03 -15.09 -4.69
C GLY A 83 4.87 -13.60 -4.98
N TYR A 84 4.48 -13.22 -6.19
CA TYR A 84 4.37 -11.83 -6.64
C TYR A 84 2.91 -11.42 -6.85
N VAL A 85 2.57 -10.28 -6.27
CA VAL A 85 1.24 -9.68 -6.34
C VAL A 85 1.35 -8.27 -6.90
N SER A 86 0.48 -7.93 -7.83
CA SER A 86 0.27 -6.56 -8.31
C SER A 86 -1.22 -6.24 -8.23
N MET A 87 -1.56 -5.27 -7.40
CA MET A 87 -2.93 -4.86 -7.11
C MET A 87 -3.06 -3.34 -7.14
N TYR A 88 -4.28 -2.84 -7.37
CA TYR A 88 -4.52 -1.42 -7.54
C TYR A 88 -5.85 -0.99 -6.93
N ARG A 89 -5.91 0.29 -6.56
CA ARG A 89 -7.13 1.00 -6.16
C ARG A 89 -7.08 2.43 -6.67
N TRP A 90 -8.11 2.84 -7.38
CA TRP A 90 -8.31 4.17 -7.95
C TRP A 90 -9.49 4.84 -7.26
N HIS A 91 -9.19 5.86 -6.44
CA HIS A 91 -10.15 6.73 -5.75
C HIS A 91 -10.70 7.83 -6.67
N LEU A 92 -11.07 7.44 -7.90
CA LEU A 92 -11.62 8.35 -8.90
C LEU A 92 -13.08 8.73 -8.57
N PRO A 93 -14.02 7.76 -8.42
CA PRO A 93 -15.40 8.08 -8.03
C PRO A 93 -15.53 8.45 -6.54
N ASP A 94 -14.58 8.03 -5.71
CA ASP A 94 -14.58 8.10 -4.24
C ASP A 94 -13.28 8.75 -3.71
N PRO A 95 -13.01 10.02 -4.07
CA PRO A 95 -11.74 10.63 -3.71
C PRO A 95 -11.56 10.84 -2.21
N ILE A 96 -10.34 10.58 -1.75
CA ILE A 96 -9.88 10.97 -0.43
C ILE A 96 -9.27 12.37 -0.55
N VAL A 97 -9.84 13.34 0.16
CA VAL A 97 -9.43 14.75 0.14
C VAL A 97 -8.99 15.18 1.53
N TRP A 98 -8.03 16.11 1.58
CA TRP A 98 -7.53 16.69 2.83
C TRP A 98 -7.36 18.20 2.69
N LYS A 99 -7.38 18.91 3.81
CA LYS A 99 -7.25 20.38 3.89
C LYS A 99 -5.90 20.83 4.43
N GLU A 100 -5.37 20.12 5.42
CA GLU A 100 -4.14 20.50 6.15
C GLU A 100 -3.01 19.51 5.90
N ASP A 101 -3.25 18.21 6.07
CA ASP A 101 -2.27 17.18 5.75
C ASP A 101 -2.90 15.79 5.52
N ILE A 102 -2.15 14.93 4.85
CA ILE A 102 -2.48 13.51 4.68
C ILE A 102 -1.25 12.65 4.94
N ARG A 103 -1.46 11.46 5.49
CA ARG A 103 -0.51 10.34 5.45
C ARG A 103 -1.29 9.05 5.22
N VAL A 104 -0.81 8.18 4.33
CA VAL A 104 -1.46 6.90 4.06
C VAL A 104 -0.48 5.77 4.23
N THR A 105 -0.86 4.78 5.03
CA THR A 105 -0.03 3.61 5.32
C THR A 105 -0.83 2.32 5.16
N ILE A 106 -0.11 1.20 5.09
CA ILE A 106 -0.70 -0.14 5.15
C ILE A 106 0.09 -1.01 6.11
N GLN A 107 -0.61 -1.69 7.01
CA GLN A 107 0.00 -2.65 7.92
C GLN A 107 0.49 -3.89 7.17
N GLN A 108 1.46 -4.58 7.76
CA GLN A 108 1.98 -5.84 7.24
C GLN A 108 1.64 -6.94 8.24
N LEU A 109 0.43 -7.48 8.12
CA LEU A 109 -0.09 -8.51 9.01
C LEU A 109 -0.52 -9.75 8.23
N SER A 110 -0.30 -10.91 8.83
CA SER A 110 -0.76 -12.19 8.34
C SER A 110 -1.80 -12.84 9.22
N TRP A 111 -2.46 -13.84 8.64
CA TRP A 111 -3.13 -14.89 9.39
C TRP A 111 -2.30 -16.18 9.36
N ALA A 112 -1.80 -16.57 10.52
CA ALA A 112 -1.09 -17.82 10.76
C ALA A 112 -1.97 -18.80 11.56
N PRO A 113 -1.58 -20.09 11.69
CA PRO A 113 -2.38 -21.09 12.41
C PRO A 113 -2.74 -20.73 13.85
N TYR A 114 -2.05 -19.78 14.47
CA TYR A 114 -2.25 -19.33 15.85
C TYR A 114 -2.77 -17.89 15.98
N GLY A 115 -3.14 -17.23 14.87
CA GLY A 115 -3.71 -15.88 14.85
C GLY A 115 -2.93 -14.89 13.99
N TYR A 116 -3.02 -13.61 14.36
CA TYR A 116 -2.32 -12.54 13.65
C TYR A 116 -0.82 -12.54 13.94
N ASP A 117 -0.02 -12.52 12.88
CA ASP A 117 1.43 -12.40 12.95
C ASP A 117 1.91 -11.26 12.07
N GLU A 118 2.89 -10.50 12.58
CA GLU A 118 3.49 -9.40 11.85
C GLU A 118 4.50 -9.87 10.80
N ARG A 119 4.58 -9.14 9.69
CA ARG A 119 5.40 -9.53 8.53
C ARG A 119 6.34 -8.46 8.06
N GLN A 120 7.38 -8.93 7.39
CA GLN A 120 8.36 -8.13 6.69
C GLN A 120 8.51 -8.67 5.26
N ASP A 121 7.48 -8.44 4.45
CA ASP A 121 7.52 -8.76 3.02
C ASP A 121 8.14 -7.61 2.22
N ASP A 122 8.41 -7.83 0.93
CA ASP A 122 8.81 -6.73 0.06
C ASP A 122 7.58 -6.04 -0.51
N TRP A 123 7.49 -4.74 -0.25
CA TRP A 123 6.42 -3.87 -0.72
C TRP A 123 6.98 -2.78 -1.62
N SER A 124 6.21 -2.45 -2.65
CA SER A 124 6.45 -1.33 -3.54
C SER A 124 5.14 -0.63 -3.86
N VAL A 125 5.21 0.66 -4.14
CA VAL A 125 4.02 1.45 -4.49
C VAL A 125 4.36 2.52 -5.52
N ALA A 126 3.47 2.68 -6.50
CA ALA A 126 3.33 3.91 -7.25
C ALA A 126 2.02 4.56 -6.81
N THR A 127 2.11 5.76 -6.23
CA THR A 127 0.97 6.47 -5.64
C THR A 127 0.70 7.77 -6.39
N PHE A 128 -0.58 8.13 -6.53
CA PHE A 128 -1.04 9.22 -7.39
C PHE A 128 -1.96 10.17 -6.63
N TRP A 129 -1.62 11.46 -6.61
CA TRP A 129 -2.41 12.50 -5.97
C TRP A 129 -2.23 13.85 -6.68
N TYR A 130 -3.09 14.80 -6.32
CA TYR A 130 -2.96 16.21 -6.70
C TYR A 130 -2.79 17.08 -5.45
N GLU A 131 -1.89 18.05 -5.52
CA GLU A 131 -1.69 19.08 -4.51
C GLU A 131 -1.23 20.39 -5.19
N PRO A 132 -1.41 21.56 -4.55
CA PRO A 132 -0.92 22.83 -5.05
C PRO A 132 0.61 22.86 -5.22
N VAL A 133 1.06 23.76 -6.10
CA VAL A 133 2.49 24.11 -6.21
C VAL A 133 2.80 25.36 -5.37
N PRO A 134 3.99 25.45 -4.74
CA PRO A 134 5.07 24.48 -4.75
C PRO A 134 4.76 23.25 -3.89
N SER A 135 5.09 22.08 -4.43
CA SER A 135 4.98 20.78 -3.77
C SER A 135 6.20 20.54 -2.87
N GLU A 136 6.01 19.91 -1.70
CA GLU A 136 7.15 19.48 -0.88
C GLU A 136 7.98 18.42 -1.64
N PRO A 137 9.30 18.34 -1.40
CA PRO A 137 10.13 17.33 -2.06
C PRO A 137 9.59 15.90 -1.86
N LEU A 138 9.76 15.07 -2.88
CA LEU A 138 9.48 13.65 -2.77
C LEU A 138 10.65 12.93 -2.08
N PRO A 139 10.40 11.80 -1.39
CA PRO A 139 11.47 10.94 -0.90
C PRO A 139 12.39 10.52 -2.04
N THR A 140 13.69 10.41 -1.74
CA THR A 140 14.67 9.93 -2.72
C THR A 140 14.32 8.52 -3.18
N LEU A 141 14.17 8.33 -4.49
CA LEU A 141 13.97 7.00 -5.06
C LEU A 141 15.18 6.10 -4.71
N PRO A 142 14.97 4.91 -4.14
CA PRO A 142 16.07 3.98 -3.89
C PRO A 142 16.78 3.58 -5.19
N SER A 143 18.08 3.31 -5.10
CA SER A 143 18.87 2.89 -6.27
C SER A 143 18.34 1.60 -6.88
N TYR A 144 18.70 1.33 -8.13
CA TYR A 144 18.34 0.07 -8.80
C TYR A 144 18.75 -1.14 -7.95
N GLU A 145 20.00 -1.16 -7.48
CA GLU A 145 20.56 -2.26 -6.69
C GLU A 145 19.74 -2.52 -5.42
N LYS A 146 19.31 -1.46 -4.72
CA LYS A 146 18.46 -1.59 -3.53
C LYS A 146 17.07 -2.14 -3.85
N ARG A 147 16.51 -1.79 -5.01
CA ARG A 147 15.17 -2.26 -5.43
C ARG A 147 15.19 -3.69 -5.97
N THR A 148 16.35 -4.22 -6.31
CA THR A 148 16.50 -5.56 -6.90
C THR A 148 17.40 -6.51 -6.10
N ALA A 149 17.86 -6.12 -4.91
CA ALA A 149 18.91 -6.82 -4.16
C ALA A 149 18.63 -8.32 -3.96
N ASP A 150 17.37 -8.67 -3.69
CA ASP A 150 16.95 -10.02 -3.32
C ASP A 150 15.98 -10.66 -4.34
N LEU A 151 15.86 -10.05 -5.53
CA LEU A 151 15.12 -10.65 -6.62
C LEU A 151 15.95 -11.79 -7.21
N PRO A 152 15.34 -12.94 -7.54
CA PRO A 152 16.05 -13.98 -8.28
C PRO A 152 16.59 -13.35 -9.57
N HIS A 153 17.88 -13.51 -9.83
CA HIS A 153 18.46 -13.05 -11.09
C HIS A 153 17.70 -13.72 -12.23
N SER A 154 16.87 -12.96 -12.94
CA SER A 154 16.52 -13.33 -14.30
C SER A 154 17.82 -13.23 -15.08
N ASN A 155 18.34 -14.36 -15.53
CA ASN A 155 19.31 -14.32 -16.61
C ASN A 155 18.56 -13.63 -17.77
N PRO A 156 19.05 -12.49 -18.28
CA PRO A 156 18.43 -11.82 -19.42
C PRO A 156 18.40 -12.73 -20.65
#